data_AF-B0VUF8-F1
#
_entry.id   AF-B0VUF8-F1
#
_cell.length_a   1.000
_cell.length_b   1.000
_cell.length_c   1.000
_cell.angle_alpha   90.00
_cell.angle_beta   90.00
_cell.angle_gamma   90.00
#
_symmetry.space_group_name_H-M   'P 1'
#
loop_
_entity.id
_entity.type
_entity.pdbx_description
1 polymer ?
#
loop_
_entity_poly.entity_id
_entity_poly.type
_entity_poly.pdbx_seq_one_letter_code
_entity_poly.pdbx_strand_id
1 'polypeptide(L)'
;MKSAFKRFVQQSPSTVKDNVFAVVAYCPINNLANADLGYEWQYNASRNDSNTGNLNGVSYSAGPQLTASKEIAEKFPMYLQTLNLKLPNGQQLTAENMPDQIKEQIKSEIERQLAKGTPVPNFGENFVSSKATLVNDWLKHDGSKVTEIDYQKFLNYVAANQALKTVVAFDAVGVNGNTAISGETNLFGDSQNEYNNFTQWSWDHNSKTADGSGQDDTGLSWENYLNSNSSTANLLKDQLKMVNPIAYLNTTTDTAPYWYIRHGVLDRDTSFAMQMILYYAVTNDPKVKDTNFKLPYLTGHAGNYDVQEAFKWINEKLNTTQ
;
A
#
# COMPACT_ATOMS: atom_id res chain seq x y z
N MET A 1 3.92 22.84 -12.22
CA MET A 1 3.70 21.79 -13.25
C MET A 1 4.90 21.57 -14.16
N LYS A 2 5.68 20.49 -13.97
CA LYS A 2 6.61 20.00 -15.00
C LYS A 2 6.39 18.51 -15.28
N SER A 3 6.17 18.24 -16.56
CA SER A 3 6.06 17.01 -17.35
C SER A 3 4.80 16.14 -17.29
N ALA A 4 4.45 15.44 -16.20
CA ALA A 4 3.51 14.31 -16.28
C ALA A 4 2.07 14.70 -16.67
N PHE A 5 1.46 15.69 -16.02
CA PHE A 5 0.05 16.05 -16.25
C PHE A 5 -0.16 17.09 -17.36
N LYS A 6 0.91 17.73 -17.86
CA LYS A 6 0.80 18.86 -18.81
C LYS A 6 0.12 18.46 -20.13
N ARG A 7 0.24 17.20 -20.55
CA ARG A 7 -0.42 16.68 -21.75
C ARG A 7 -1.92 16.50 -21.57
N PHE A 8 -2.39 16.28 -20.35
CA PHE A 8 -3.80 16.08 -20.01
C PHE A 8 -4.52 17.37 -19.61
N VAL A 9 -3.78 18.35 -19.08
CA VAL A 9 -4.32 19.67 -18.66
C VAL A 9 -4.44 20.66 -19.83
N GLN A 10 -4.07 20.29 -21.06
CA GLN A 10 -4.13 21.15 -22.25
C GLN A 10 -5.54 21.68 -22.61
N GLN A 11 -6.60 21.27 -21.90
CA GLN A 11 -7.97 21.75 -22.13
C GLN A 11 -8.46 22.82 -21.13
N SER A 12 -7.66 23.26 -20.15
CA SER A 12 -8.08 24.32 -19.20
C SER A 12 -7.10 25.50 -19.16
N PRO A 13 -7.55 26.76 -19.40
CA PRO A 13 -6.69 27.95 -19.47
C PRO A 13 -6.24 28.49 -18.09
N SER A 14 -6.43 27.74 -16.99
CA SER A 14 -6.10 28.22 -15.65
C SER A 14 -4.60 28.44 -15.46
N THR A 15 -4.24 29.62 -14.95
CA THR A 15 -2.86 29.97 -14.53
C THR A 15 -2.61 29.68 -13.05
N VAL A 16 -3.63 29.19 -12.33
CA VAL A 16 -3.55 28.86 -10.91
C VAL A 16 -2.71 27.59 -10.74
N LYS A 17 -1.77 27.61 -9.79
CA LYS A 17 -0.98 26.43 -9.44
C LYS A 17 -1.86 25.41 -8.71
N ASP A 18 -1.54 24.15 -8.91
CA ASP A 18 -2.20 22.97 -8.33
C ASP A 18 -1.52 22.44 -7.05
N ASN A 19 -0.50 23.14 -6.55
CA ASN A 19 0.16 22.76 -5.30
C ASN A 19 -0.77 23.04 -4.10
N VAL A 20 -0.81 22.10 -3.15
CA VAL A 20 -1.67 22.17 -1.96
C VAL A 20 -0.88 22.46 -0.69
N PHE A 21 -1.55 23.00 0.32
CA PHE A 21 -0.95 23.33 1.62
C PHE A 21 -0.63 22.09 2.46
N ALA A 22 -1.55 21.11 2.50
CA ALA A 22 -1.42 19.91 3.30
C ALA A 22 -2.14 18.73 2.64
N VAL A 23 -1.77 17.51 3.02
CA VAL A 23 -2.43 16.27 2.61
C VAL A 23 -3.02 15.59 3.84
N VAL A 24 -4.28 15.17 3.75
CA VAL A 24 -4.93 14.27 4.71
C VAL A 24 -5.31 13.00 3.95
N ALA A 25 -4.66 11.89 4.28
CA ALA A 25 -4.81 10.62 3.58
C ALA A 25 -5.12 9.49 4.56
N TYR A 26 -6.26 8.84 4.33
CA TYR A 26 -6.67 7.63 5.04
C TYR A 26 -6.49 6.43 4.11
N CYS A 27 -5.81 5.40 4.62
CA CYS A 27 -5.51 4.13 3.95
C CYS A 27 -5.20 4.31 2.45
N PRO A 28 -4.26 5.22 2.07
CA PRO A 28 -4.06 5.56 0.67
C PRO A 28 -3.59 4.33 -0.11
N ILE A 29 -4.44 3.81 -0.99
CA ILE A 29 -4.09 2.73 -1.92
C ILE A 29 -3.36 3.38 -3.10
N ASN A 30 -2.04 3.29 -3.07
CA ASN A 30 -1.14 3.96 -4.00
C ASN A 30 0.01 3.03 -4.38
N ASN A 31 0.90 3.50 -5.28
CA ASN A 31 2.09 2.73 -5.67
C ASN A 31 1.72 1.32 -6.18
N LEU A 32 0.63 1.26 -6.96
CA LEU A 32 -0.04 0.03 -7.39
C LEU A 32 0.91 -0.93 -8.13
N ALA A 33 1.81 -0.39 -8.96
CA ALA A 33 2.81 -1.16 -9.70
C ALA A 33 3.73 -2.03 -8.83
N ASN A 34 3.81 -1.74 -7.53
CA ASN A 34 4.64 -2.46 -6.56
C ASN A 34 3.81 -3.00 -5.38
N ALA A 35 2.49 -2.83 -5.38
CA ALA A 35 1.64 -3.16 -4.25
C ALA A 35 1.54 -4.67 -4.03
N ASP A 36 1.49 -5.47 -5.10
CA ASP A 36 1.55 -6.93 -5.02
C ASP A 36 2.86 -7.41 -4.37
N LEU A 37 4.01 -6.79 -4.69
CA LEU A 37 5.29 -7.12 -4.08
C LEU A 37 5.23 -6.98 -2.55
N GLY A 38 4.75 -5.83 -2.08
CA GLY A 38 4.64 -5.55 -0.65
C GLY A 38 3.54 -6.37 0.04
N TYR A 39 2.48 -6.73 -0.67
CA TYR A 39 1.39 -7.56 -0.14
C TYR A 39 1.88 -8.99 0.10
N GLU A 40 2.51 -9.59 -0.91
CA GLU A 40 3.01 -10.95 -0.79
C GLU A 40 4.22 -11.04 0.13
N TRP A 41 5.13 -10.04 0.13
CA TRP A 41 6.21 -9.99 1.11
C TRP A 41 5.68 -10.00 2.56
N GLN A 42 4.63 -9.22 2.83
CA GLN A 42 4.08 -9.13 4.18
C GLN A 42 3.29 -10.38 4.56
N TYR A 43 2.45 -10.91 3.68
CA TYR A 43 1.44 -11.91 4.05
C TYR A 43 1.71 -13.34 3.57
N ASN A 44 2.72 -13.62 2.73
CA ASN A 44 2.91 -14.97 2.18
C ASN A 44 2.95 -16.07 3.26
N ALA A 45 3.58 -15.80 4.41
CA ALA A 45 3.69 -16.75 5.52
C ALA A 45 2.40 -16.90 6.35
N SER A 46 1.44 -15.97 6.22
CA SER A 46 0.14 -15.99 6.89
C SER A 46 -0.97 -16.60 6.04
N ARG A 47 -0.76 -16.77 4.73
CA ARG A 47 -1.78 -17.27 3.80
C ARG A 47 -2.09 -18.75 4.03
N ASN A 48 -3.37 -19.10 3.96
CA ASN A 48 -3.89 -20.46 3.97
C ASN A 48 -5.31 -20.51 3.37
N ASP A 49 -5.85 -21.71 3.23
CA ASP A 49 -7.17 -21.93 2.59
C ASP A 49 -8.36 -21.32 3.36
N SER A 50 -8.19 -20.97 4.64
CA SER A 50 -9.26 -20.33 5.43
C SER A 50 -9.29 -18.81 5.31
N ASN A 51 -8.19 -18.19 4.90
CA ASN A 51 -8.05 -16.73 4.84
C ASN A 51 -7.69 -16.19 3.46
N THR A 52 -7.55 -17.05 2.45
CA THR A 52 -7.28 -16.66 1.06
C THR A 52 -8.34 -17.29 0.16
N GLY A 53 -9.01 -16.47 -0.66
CA GLY A 53 -10.08 -16.93 -1.53
C GLY A 53 -9.62 -17.94 -2.59
N ASN A 54 -10.53 -18.81 -3.03
CA ASN A 54 -10.27 -19.72 -4.14
C ASN A 54 -10.17 -18.95 -5.45
N LEU A 55 -9.25 -19.35 -6.32
CA LEU A 55 -9.15 -18.84 -7.69
C LEU A 55 -9.67 -19.93 -8.65
N ASN A 56 -10.70 -19.61 -9.43
CA ASN A 56 -11.36 -20.54 -10.35
C ASN A 56 -11.77 -21.87 -9.67
N GLY A 57 -12.25 -21.79 -8.44
CA GLY A 57 -12.66 -22.96 -7.65
C GLY A 57 -11.53 -23.76 -7.01
N VAL A 58 -10.27 -23.38 -7.21
CA VAL A 58 -9.09 -24.04 -6.63
C VAL A 58 -8.63 -23.28 -5.39
N SER A 59 -8.37 -23.99 -4.29
CA SER A 59 -7.90 -23.41 -3.03
C SER A 59 -6.48 -22.84 -3.16
N TYR A 60 -6.08 -22.01 -2.20
CA TYR A 60 -4.75 -21.41 -2.16
C TYR A 60 -3.64 -22.47 -2.16
N SER A 61 -3.76 -23.49 -1.30
CA SER A 61 -2.75 -24.53 -1.08
C SER A 61 -2.60 -25.50 -2.26
N ALA A 62 -3.65 -25.68 -3.05
CA ALA A 62 -3.68 -26.60 -4.20
C ALA A 62 -3.49 -25.91 -5.56
N GLY A 63 -3.56 -24.58 -5.58
CA GLY A 63 -3.58 -23.78 -6.79
C GLY A 63 -2.27 -23.05 -7.10
N PRO A 64 -2.26 -22.26 -8.19
CA PRO A 64 -1.09 -21.47 -8.58
C PRO A 64 -0.76 -20.33 -7.61
N GLN A 65 -1.72 -19.95 -6.75
CA GLN A 65 -1.57 -18.84 -5.80
C GLN A 65 -0.38 -19.04 -4.83
N LEU A 66 -0.12 -20.27 -4.38
CA LEU A 66 0.99 -20.56 -3.46
C LEU A 66 2.36 -20.26 -4.09
N THR A 67 2.57 -20.67 -5.33
CA THR A 67 3.83 -20.43 -6.06
C THR A 67 3.97 -18.96 -6.41
N ALA A 68 2.91 -18.35 -6.97
CA ALA A 68 2.89 -16.93 -7.32
C ALA A 68 3.21 -16.02 -6.11
N SER A 69 2.63 -16.32 -4.95
CA SER A 69 2.86 -15.58 -3.70
C SER A 69 4.35 -15.53 -3.34
N LYS A 70 5.04 -16.68 -3.43
CA LYS A 70 6.48 -16.77 -3.14
C LYS A 70 7.31 -15.98 -4.14
N GLU A 71 7.06 -16.18 -5.44
CA GLU A 71 7.82 -15.51 -6.51
C GLU A 71 7.71 -13.98 -6.43
N ILE A 72 6.51 -13.48 -6.13
CA ILE A 72 6.23 -12.04 -6.00
C ILE A 72 6.89 -11.49 -4.73
N ALA A 73 6.74 -12.19 -3.60
CA ALA A 73 7.35 -11.77 -2.32
C ALA A 73 8.88 -11.61 -2.41
N GLU A 74 9.55 -12.48 -3.16
CA GLU A 74 11.01 -12.46 -3.35
C GLU A 74 11.52 -11.19 -4.05
N LYS A 75 10.67 -10.47 -4.81
CA LYS A 75 11.08 -9.24 -5.52
C LYS A 75 11.02 -7.99 -4.64
N PHE A 76 10.27 -8.02 -3.55
CA PHE A 76 10.06 -6.84 -2.70
C PHE A 76 11.36 -6.26 -2.11
N PRO A 77 12.33 -7.04 -1.59
CA PRO A 77 13.55 -6.48 -1.03
C PRO A 77 14.36 -5.66 -2.03
N MET A 78 14.46 -6.14 -3.28
CA MET A 78 15.16 -5.42 -4.34
C MET A 78 14.44 -4.12 -4.69
N TYR A 79 13.12 -4.17 -4.86
CA TYR A 79 12.30 -2.98 -5.08
C TYR A 79 12.52 -1.93 -3.99
N LEU A 80 12.39 -2.31 -2.71
CA LEU A 80 12.57 -1.40 -1.58
C LEU A 80 13.98 -0.79 -1.55
N GLN A 81 15.01 -1.58 -1.88
CA GLN A 81 16.38 -1.09 -1.95
C GLN A 81 16.55 0.03 -2.98
N THR A 82 15.88 -0.05 -4.14
CA THR A 82 15.97 0.99 -5.18
C THR A 82 15.47 2.36 -4.74
N LEU A 83 14.56 2.40 -3.76
CA LEU A 83 14.00 3.65 -3.25
C LEU A 83 14.99 4.45 -2.38
N ASN A 84 16.04 3.79 -1.87
CA ASN A 84 17.07 4.39 -1.02
C ASN A 84 16.52 5.20 0.18
N LEU A 85 15.37 4.78 0.72
CA LEU A 85 14.72 5.43 1.86
C LEU A 85 15.58 5.26 3.12
N LYS A 86 15.57 6.28 3.99
CA LYS A 86 16.38 6.37 5.20
C LYS A 86 15.50 6.47 6.44
N LEU A 87 15.92 5.75 7.46
CA LEU A 87 15.42 5.87 8.83
C LEU A 87 15.93 7.17 9.47
N PRO A 88 15.36 7.64 10.60
CA PRO A 88 15.81 8.86 11.28
C PRO A 88 17.29 8.86 11.69
N ASN A 89 17.87 7.68 11.94
CA ASN A 89 19.28 7.52 12.28
C ASN A 89 20.21 7.49 11.04
N GLY A 90 19.68 7.71 9.83
CA GLY A 90 20.42 7.70 8.57
C GLY A 90 20.67 6.31 7.96
N GLN A 91 20.32 5.22 8.65
CA GLN A 91 20.38 3.88 8.07
C GLN A 91 19.35 3.72 6.95
N GLN A 92 19.63 2.84 5.99
CA GLN A 92 18.67 2.52 4.93
C GLN A 92 17.52 1.67 5.48
N LEU A 93 16.29 1.99 5.06
CA LEU A 93 15.13 1.13 5.22
C LEU A 93 15.29 -0.10 4.30
N THR A 94 15.22 -1.29 4.86
CA THR A 94 15.38 -2.57 4.16
C THR A 94 14.22 -3.49 4.51
N ALA A 95 14.04 -4.57 3.75
CA ALA A 95 13.04 -5.57 4.08
C ALA A 95 13.31 -6.23 5.45
N GLU A 96 14.58 -6.30 5.87
CA GLU A 96 14.97 -6.87 7.16
C GLU A 96 14.53 -6.00 8.34
N ASN A 97 14.69 -4.68 8.26
CA ASN A 97 14.34 -3.78 9.37
C ASN A 97 12.89 -3.26 9.30
N MET A 98 12.18 -3.45 8.19
CA MET A 98 10.80 -3.01 8.01
C MET A 98 9.81 -3.56 9.06
N PRO A 99 9.84 -4.86 9.46
CA PRO A 99 9.01 -5.37 10.55
C PRO A 99 9.20 -4.59 11.86
N ASP A 100 10.42 -4.20 12.20
CA ASP A 100 10.69 -3.41 13.40
C ASP A 100 10.10 -2.01 13.31
N GLN A 101 10.14 -1.39 12.14
CA GLN A 101 9.54 -0.08 11.92
C GLN A 101 8.00 -0.13 12.02
N ILE A 102 7.37 -1.19 11.49
CA ILE A 102 5.92 -1.40 11.63
C ILE A 102 5.56 -1.63 13.10
N LYS A 103 6.30 -2.50 13.80
CA LYS A 103 6.12 -2.74 15.24
C LYS A 103 6.24 -1.46 16.06
N GLU A 104 7.17 -0.56 15.72
CA GLU A 104 7.32 0.73 16.39
C GLU A 104 6.05 1.58 16.27
N GLN A 105 5.47 1.68 15.06
CA GLN A 105 4.22 2.40 14.84
C GLN A 105 3.03 1.78 15.59
N ILE A 106 2.92 0.45 15.59
CA ILE A 106 1.89 -0.29 16.35
C ILE A 106 2.07 -0.05 17.85
N LYS A 107 3.31 -0.15 18.35
CA LYS A 107 3.63 0.11 19.75
C LYS A 107 3.22 1.52 20.17
N SER A 108 3.63 2.55 19.41
CA SER A 108 3.26 3.94 19.70
C SER A 108 1.75 4.17 19.68
N GLU A 109 1.03 3.51 18.76
CA GLU A 109 -0.43 3.54 18.76
C GLU A 109 -1.01 2.95 20.05
N ILE A 110 -0.62 1.74 20.41
CA ILE A 110 -1.18 1.02 21.55
C ILE A 110 -0.90 1.77 22.85
N GLU A 111 0.33 2.24 23.06
CA GLU A 111 0.70 3.03 24.24
C GLU A 111 -0.12 4.32 24.33
N ARG A 112 -0.43 4.95 23.17
CA ARG A 112 -1.34 6.11 23.15
C ARG A 112 -2.75 5.73 23.56
N GLN A 113 -3.26 4.57 23.14
CA GLN A 113 -4.59 4.10 23.53
C GLN A 113 -4.65 3.76 25.02
N LEU A 114 -3.63 3.10 25.56
CA LEU A 114 -3.48 2.84 27.00
C LEU A 114 -3.47 4.15 27.80
N ALA A 115 -2.70 5.16 27.36
CA ALA A 115 -2.66 6.48 28.00
C ALA A 115 -4.00 7.23 27.95
N LYS A 116 -4.88 6.93 26.97
CA LYS A 116 -6.25 7.46 26.89
C LYS A 116 -7.24 6.69 27.79
N GLY A 117 -6.83 5.58 28.40
CA GLY A 117 -7.71 4.67 29.13
C GLY A 117 -8.54 3.76 28.23
N THR A 118 -8.20 3.65 26.94
CA THR A 118 -8.81 2.68 26.04
C THR A 118 -8.43 1.27 26.51
N PRO A 119 -9.39 0.36 26.75
CA PRO A 119 -9.08 -1.02 27.09
C PRO A 119 -8.32 -1.70 25.95
N VAL A 120 -7.12 -2.22 26.25
CA VAL A 120 -6.36 -3.10 25.37
C VAL A 120 -6.30 -4.47 26.04
N PRO A 121 -6.72 -5.57 25.36
CA PRO A 121 -6.72 -6.90 25.94
C PRO A 121 -5.33 -7.38 26.33
N ASN A 122 -5.19 -7.93 27.53
CA ASN A 122 -3.96 -8.61 27.94
C ASN A 122 -3.71 -9.86 27.08
N PHE A 123 -2.50 -10.39 27.13
CA PHE A 123 -2.17 -11.65 26.46
C PHE A 123 -3.08 -12.79 26.96
N GLY A 124 -3.71 -13.50 26.04
CA GLY A 124 -4.70 -14.55 26.29
C GLY A 124 -6.17 -14.06 26.40
N GLU A 125 -6.40 -12.74 26.52
CA GLU A 125 -7.74 -12.16 26.42
C GLU A 125 -8.14 -11.96 24.94
N ASN A 126 -9.32 -11.40 24.66
CA ASN A 126 -9.82 -11.27 23.29
C ASN A 126 -9.85 -9.82 22.80
N PHE A 127 -9.36 -9.60 21.58
CA PHE A 127 -9.75 -8.45 20.78
C PHE A 127 -11.13 -8.69 20.19
N VAL A 128 -11.98 -7.66 20.24
CA VAL A 128 -13.32 -7.67 19.64
C VAL A 128 -13.37 -6.58 18.59
N SER A 129 -13.72 -6.96 17.37
CA SER A 129 -13.92 -6.05 16.23
C SER A 129 -15.31 -6.28 15.62
N SER A 130 -15.68 -5.50 14.61
CA SER A 130 -16.92 -5.72 13.86
C SER A 130 -16.92 -7.01 13.01
N LYS A 131 -15.76 -7.65 12.83
CA LYS A 131 -15.59 -8.83 11.95
C LYS A 131 -15.36 -10.12 12.73
N ALA A 132 -14.64 -10.05 13.84
CA ALA A 132 -14.24 -11.22 14.61
C ALA A 132 -13.95 -10.88 16.08
N THR A 133 -14.03 -11.92 16.92
CA THR A 133 -13.46 -11.98 18.26
C THR A 133 -12.28 -12.95 18.23
N LEU A 134 -11.08 -12.45 18.50
CA LEU A 134 -9.85 -13.22 18.37
C LEU A 134 -9.00 -13.09 19.62
N VAL A 135 -8.37 -14.19 20.04
CA VAL A 135 -7.45 -14.20 21.18
C VAL A 135 -6.24 -13.32 20.86
N ASN A 136 -5.83 -12.51 21.82
CA ASN A 136 -4.56 -11.81 21.81
C ASN A 136 -3.44 -12.79 22.14
N ASP A 137 -2.72 -13.25 21.13
CA ASP A 137 -1.52 -14.08 21.27
C ASP A 137 -0.25 -13.41 20.72
N TRP A 138 -0.34 -12.12 20.35
CA TRP A 138 0.69 -11.37 19.65
C TRP A 138 1.20 -10.14 20.41
N LEU A 139 0.42 -9.61 21.37
CA LEU A 139 0.73 -8.39 22.11
C LEU A 139 0.84 -8.64 23.61
N LYS A 140 1.91 -8.12 24.24
CA LYS A 140 2.02 -8.02 25.70
C LYS A 140 2.21 -6.56 26.12
N HIS A 141 1.55 -6.17 27.20
CA HIS A 141 1.71 -4.85 27.83
C HIS A 141 1.49 -4.94 29.34
N ASP A 142 1.96 -3.94 30.08
CA ASP A 142 1.78 -3.81 31.53
C ASP A 142 0.60 -2.90 31.94
N GLY A 143 -0.20 -2.48 30.96
CA GLY A 143 -1.30 -1.51 31.13
C GLY A 143 -0.89 -0.06 30.89
N SER A 144 0.40 0.22 30.74
CA SER A 144 0.93 1.53 30.37
C SER A 144 1.87 1.48 29.16
N LYS A 145 2.64 0.41 29.03
CA LYS A 145 3.67 0.22 28.02
C LYS A 145 3.55 -1.12 27.34
N VAL A 146 3.88 -1.15 26.05
CA VAL A 146 4.01 -2.39 25.29
C VAL A 146 5.38 -3.00 25.57
N THR A 147 5.38 -4.25 26.01
CA THR A 147 6.59 -5.01 26.35
C THR A 147 7.01 -5.95 25.23
N GLU A 148 6.07 -6.44 24.42
CA GLU A 148 6.35 -7.37 23.34
C GLU A 148 5.31 -7.27 22.22
N ILE A 149 5.77 -7.37 20.97
CA ILE A 149 4.95 -7.60 19.78
C ILE A 149 5.58 -8.75 19.00
N ASP A 150 4.85 -9.85 18.87
CA ASP A 150 5.15 -10.92 17.91
C ASP A 150 4.59 -10.51 16.55
N TYR A 151 5.47 -10.11 15.63
CA TYR A 151 5.06 -9.57 14.33
C TYR A 151 4.32 -10.60 13.47
N GLN A 152 4.78 -11.86 13.46
CA GLN A 152 4.16 -12.89 12.63
C GLN A 152 2.77 -13.23 13.15
N LYS A 153 2.59 -13.32 14.47
CA LYS A 153 1.27 -13.52 15.05
C LYS A 153 0.35 -12.31 14.87
N PHE A 154 0.89 -11.08 14.90
CA PHE A 154 0.13 -9.89 14.56
C PHE A 154 -0.43 -9.98 13.12
N LEU A 155 0.38 -10.39 12.15
CA LEU A 155 -0.09 -10.57 10.77
C LEU A 155 -1.15 -11.69 10.66
N ASN A 156 -0.98 -12.77 11.40
CA ASN A 156 -2.00 -13.84 11.47
C ASN A 156 -3.31 -13.33 12.09
N TYR A 157 -3.22 -12.50 13.14
CA TYR A 157 -4.37 -11.84 13.75
C TYR A 157 -5.11 -10.95 12.75
N VAL A 158 -4.38 -10.15 11.94
CA VAL A 158 -4.99 -9.33 10.88
C VAL A 158 -5.67 -10.20 9.81
N ALA A 159 -5.00 -11.26 9.34
CA ALA A 159 -5.53 -12.17 8.33
C ALA A 159 -6.73 -13.00 8.82
N ALA A 160 -6.79 -13.30 10.13
CA ALA A 160 -7.93 -13.95 10.77
C ALA A 160 -9.09 -12.99 11.04
N ASN A 161 -8.82 -11.69 11.20
CA ASN A 161 -9.85 -10.69 11.39
C ASN A 161 -10.70 -10.51 10.13
N GLN A 162 -10.03 -10.44 8.98
CA GLN A 162 -10.70 -10.38 7.70
C GLN A 162 -9.78 -10.97 6.62
N ALA A 163 -10.36 -11.84 5.78
CA ALA A 163 -9.63 -12.57 4.75
C ALA A 163 -8.77 -11.64 3.87
N LEU A 164 -7.60 -12.16 3.50
CA LEU A 164 -6.66 -11.54 2.58
C LEU A 164 -7.23 -11.58 1.16
N LYS A 165 -6.74 -10.66 0.32
CA LYS A 165 -6.99 -10.73 -1.13
C LYS A 165 -6.41 -12.03 -1.70
N THR A 166 -6.90 -12.48 -2.86
CA THR A 166 -6.30 -13.57 -3.63
C THR A 166 -4.85 -13.22 -4.01
N VAL A 167 -4.17 -14.17 -4.66
CA VAL A 167 -2.89 -13.92 -5.32
C VAL A 167 -3.12 -13.91 -6.82
N VAL A 168 -2.79 -12.84 -7.53
CA VAL A 168 -2.32 -11.52 -7.05
C VAL A 168 -3.41 -10.71 -6.32
N ALA A 169 -2.99 -9.70 -5.56
CA ALA A 169 -3.86 -8.86 -4.74
C ALA A 169 -4.38 -7.61 -5.47
N PHE A 170 -3.67 -7.10 -6.49
CA PHE A 170 -4.05 -5.90 -7.23
C PHE A 170 -4.13 -6.12 -8.75
N ASP A 171 -3.10 -6.70 -9.37
CA ASP A 171 -3.01 -6.77 -10.83
C ASP A 171 -3.37 -8.15 -11.40
N ALA A 172 -4.65 -8.43 -11.60
CA ALA A 172 -5.13 -9.72 -12.12
C ALA A 172 -4.33 -10.26 -13.32
N VAL A 173 -3.85 -11.50 -13.28
CA VAL A 173 -3.03 -12.11 -14.37
C VAL A 173 -3.68 -12.01 -15.75
N GLY A 174 -5.01 -12.11 -15.85
CA GLY A 174 -5.76 -11.79 -17.06
C GLY A 174 -6.77 -10.70 -16.76
N VAL A 175 -6.94 -9.77 -17.70
CA VAL A 175 -7.58 -8.47 -17.41
C VAL A 175 -8.98 -8.30 -17.99
N ASN A 176 -9.40 -9.15 -18.95
CA ASN A 176 -10.78 -9.19 -19.44
C ASN A 176 -11.47 -10.54 -19.12
N GLY A 177 -12.69 -10.47 -18.57
CA GLY A 177 -13.50 -11.64 -18.19
C GLY A 177 -13.09 -12.31 -16.88
N ASN A 178 -12.18 -11.72 -16.11
CA ASN A 178 -11.81 -12.20 -14.78
C ASN A 178 -12.78 -11.66 -13.72
N THR A 179 -13.85 -12.41 -13.45
CA THR A 179 -14.87 -12.03 -12.46
C THR A 179 -14.38 -12.17 -11.00
N ALA A 180 -13.17 -12.70 -10.78
CA ALA A 180 -12.66 -13.04 -9.46
C ALA A 180 -11.73 -11.98 -8.85
N ILE A 181 -11.37 -10.92 -9.58
CA ILE A 181 -10.40 -9.91 -9.13
C ILE A 181 -10.96 -8.50 -9.34
N SER A 182 -11.02 -7.70 -8.27
CA SER A 182 -11.25 -6.24 -8.30
C SER A 182 -10.05 -5.61 -9.01
N GLY A 183 -10.18 -4.79 -10.05
CA GLY A 183 -10.83 -3.48 -10.06
C GLY A 183 -9.81 -2.43 -10.54
N GLU A 184 -8.55 -2.54 -10.12
CA GLU A 184 -7.48 -1.58 -10.42
C GLU A 184 -6.99 -1.63 -11.87
N THR A 185 -7.11 -2.75 -12.58
CA THR A 185 -6.63 -2.91 -13.97
C THR A 185 -7.31 -1.97 -14.95
N ASN A 186 -8.53 -1.49 -14.66
CA ASN A 186 -9.22 -0.51 -15.52
C ASN A 186 -8.61 0.90 -15.46
N LEU A 187 -7.81 1.20 -14.42
CA LEU A 187 -7.10 2.47 -14.28
C LEU A 187 -5.97 2.60 -15.32
N PHE A 188 -5.52 1.46 -15.86
CA PHE A 188 -4.38 1.34 -16.75
C PHE A 188 -4.77 0.99 -18.19
N GLY A 189 -6.08 0.90 -18.46
CA GLY A 189 -6.59 0.74 -19.81
C GLY A 189 -6.26 1.92 -20.74
N ASP A 190 -6.59 1.74 -22.00
CA ASP A 190 -6.49 2.75 -23.04
C ASP A 190 -7.83 2.93 -23.79
N SER A 191 -7.84 3.66 -24.90
CA SER A 191 -9.07 3.91 -25.67
C SER A 191 -9.64 2.67 -26.38
N GLN A 192 -8.85 1.61 -26.53
CA GLN A 192 -9.21 0.37 -27.22
C GLN A 192 -9.48 -0.77 -26.24
N ASN A 193 -8.73 -0.83 -25.14
CA ASN A 193 -8.84 -1.87 -24.11
C ASN A 193 -9.14 -1.22 -22.75
N GLU A 194 -10.29 -1.56 -22.16
CA GLU A 194 -10.71 -1.01 -20.86
C GLU A 194 -9.74 -1.37 -19.72
N TYR A 195 -9.07 -2.51 -19.83
CA TYR A 195 -8.20 -3.05 -18.78
C TYR A 195 -6.79 -3.30 -19.32
N ASN A 196 -5.79 -3.21 -18.44
CA ASN A 196 -4.39 -3.54 -18.76
C ASN A 196 -3.66 -4.02 -17.50
N ASN A 197 -2.69 -4.92 -17.65
CA ASN A 197 -1.77 -5.26 -16.57
C ASN A 197 -0.83 -4.09 -16.30
N PHE A 198 -0.46 -3.93 -15.04
CA PHE A 198 0.34 -2.81 -14.56
C PHE A 198 1.52 -3.23 -13.67
N THR A 199 1.77 -4.54 -13.57
CA THR A 199 2.91 -5.15 -12.90
C THR A 199 3.61 -6.11 -13.85
N GLN A 200 4.92 -6.26 -13.67
CA GLN A 200 5.72 -7.18 -14.47
C GLN A 200 5.24 -8.64 -14.33
N TRP A 201 4.98 -9.09 -13.09
CA TRP A 201 4.67 -10.49 -12.86
C TRP A 201 3.37 -10.88 -13.58
N SER A 202 2.31 -10.08 -13.45
CA SER A 202 1.05 -10.39 -14.13
C SER A 202 1.13 -10.25 -15.64
N TRP A 203 1.86 -9.27 -16.17
CA TRP A 203 2.11 -9.14 -17.61
C TRP A 203 2.80 -10.37 -18.20
N ASP A 204 3.87 -10.83 -17.55
CA ASP A 204 4.68 -11.97 -18.02
C ASP A 204 3.96 -13.32 -17.81
N HIS A 205 2.90 -13.36 -16.99
CA HIS A 205 2.07 -14.55 -16.75
C HIS A 205 0.67 -14.48 -17.39
N ASN A 206 0.34 -13.38 -18.08
CA ASN A 206 -0.92 -13.29 -18.79
C ASN A 206 -0.94 -14.32 -19.93
N SER A 207 -2.04 -15.06 -20.01
CA SER A 207 -2.31 -16.05 -21.06
C SER A 207 -3.69 -15.85 -21.67
N LYS A 208 -4.35 -14.74 -21.34
CA LYS A 208 -5.67 -14.37 -21.81
C LYS A 208 -5.55 -13.62 -23.13
N THR A 209 -5.62 -14.38 -24.22
CA THR A 209 -5.54 -13.80 -25.57
C THR A 209 -6.67 -12.81 -25.85
N ALA A 210 -6.34 -11.80 -26.65
CA ALA A 210 -7.22 -10.74 -27.14
C ALA A 210 -7.81 -9.85 -26.04
N ASP A 211 -7.06 -9.63 -24.96
CA ASP A 211 -7.36 -8.61 -23.95
C ASP A 211 -6.44 -7.38 -24.03
N GLY A 212 -5.47 -7.38 -24.96
CA GLY A 212 -4.59 -6.26 -25.27
C GLY A 212 -3.44 -6.10 -24.28
N SER A 213 -3.28 -7.04 -23.35
CA SER A 213 -2.32 -6.99 -22.26
C SER A 213 -1.42 -8.22 -22.27
N GLY A 214 -0.18 -8.08 -21.80
CA GLY A 214 0.71 -9.22 -21.62
C GLY A 214 1.49 -9.63 -22.86
N GLN A 215 2.37 -10.61 -22.66
CA GLN A 215 3.27 -11.09 -23.70
C GLN A 215 2.54 -11.89 -24.79
N ASP A 216 1.42 -12.54 -24.46
CA ASP A 216 0.64 -13.33 -25.40
C ASP A 216 0.00 -12.48 -26.51
N ASP A 217 -0.42 -11.24 -26.19
CA ASP A 217 -0.99 -10.32 -27.19
C ASP A 217 0.05 -9.38 -27.82
N THR A 218 1.05 -8.94 -27.06
CA THR A 218 2.05 -7.97 -27.56
C THR A 218 3.29 -8.61 -28.17
N GLY A 219 3.57 -9.88 -27.84
CA GLY A 219 4.81 -10.57 -28.18
C GLY A 219 6.04 -10.07 -27.40
N LEU A 220 5.87 -9.18 -26.42
CA LEU A 220 6.97 -8.53 -25.68
C LEU A 220 6.87 -8.86 -24.18
N SER A 221 8.02 -9.13 -23.55
CA SER A 221 8.13 -9.11 -22.09
C SER A 221 7.84 -7.70 -21.56
N TRP A 222 7.49 -7.60 -20.27
CA TRP A 222 7.20 -6.31 -19.63
C TRP A 222 8.25 -5.22 -19.91
N GLU A 223 9.53 -5.54 -19.69
CA GLU A 223 10.63 -4.59 -19.90
C GLU A 223 10.73 -4.14 -21.36
N ASN A 224 10.63 -5.08 -22.30
CA ASN A 224 10.69 -4.76 -23.73
C ASN A 224 9.46 -3.95 -24.18
N TYR A 225 8.28 -4.23 -23.62
CA TYR A 225 7.07 -3.48 -23.90
C TYR A 225 7.20 -2.02 -23.44
N LEU A 226 7.58 -1.78 -22.18
CA LEU A 226 7.77 -0.42 -21.66
C LEU A 226 8.86 0.36 -22.41
N ASN A 227 9.86 -0.33 -22.94
CA ASN A 227 10.96 0.25 -23.73
C ASN A 227 10.63 0.42 -25.22
N SER A 228 9.52 -0.14 -25.71
CA SER A 228 9.14 -0.12 -27.14
C SER A 228 8.82 1.29 -27.69
N ASN A 229 8.58 2.26 -26.81
CA ASN A 229 8.13 3.61 -27.15
C ASN A 229 6.83 3.67 -27.98
N SER A 230 6.02 2.59 -27.99
CA SER A 230 4.68 2.62 -28.56
C SER A 230 3.80 3.64 -27.81
N SER A 231 2.71 4.09 -28.45
CA SER A 231 1.76 5.02 -27.80
C SER A 231 1.16 4.43 -26.53
N THR A 232 0.81 3.14 -26.55
CA THR A 232 0.22 2.42 -25.41
C THR A 232 1.25 2.19 -24.30
N ALA A 233 2.50 1.84 -24.63
CA ALA A 233 3.56 1.70 -23.63
C ALA A 233 3.92 3.04 -22.96
N ASN A 234 3.95 4.13 -23.73
CA ASN A 234 4.17 5.46 -23.17
C ASN A 234 3.02 5.92 -22.28
N LEU A 235 1.77 5.62 -22.67
CA LEU A 235 0.59 5.87 -21.83
C LEU A 235 0.67 5.10 -20.52
N LEU A 236 0.99 3.80 -20.57
CA LEU A 236 1.12 2.96 -19.38
C LEU A 236 2.20 3.50 -18.43
N LYS A 237 3.39 3.87 -18.94
CA LYS A 237 4.44 4.50 -18.12
C LYS A 237 3.96 5.78 -17.43
N ASP A 238 3.22 6.62 -18.15
CA ASP A 238 2.65 7.85 -17.58
C ASP A 238 1.62 7.51 -16.48
N GLN A 239 0.70 6.57 -16.72
CA GLN A 239 -0.31 6.12 -15.74
C GLN A 239 0.34 5.53 -14.48
N LEU A 240 1.30 4.61 -14.64
CA LEU A 240 2.08 4.01 -13.54
C LEU A 240 2.74 5.08 -12.66
N LYS A 241 3.29 6.12 -13.30
CA LYS A 241 3.88 7.25 -12.58
C LYS A 241 2.82 8.09 -11.85
N MET A 242 1.70 8.40 -12.50
CA MET A 242 0.66 9.28 -11.97
C MET A 242 0.02 8.78 -10.67
N VAL A 243 -0.16 7.47 -10.55
CA VAL A 243 -0.79 6.83 -9.38
C VAL A 243 0.22 6.51 -8.27
N ASN A 244 1.50 6.87 -8.47
CA ASN A 244 2.58 6.60 -7.55
C ASN A 244 3.14 7.91 -6.95
N PRO A 245 2.69 8.34 -5.76
CA PRO A 245 3.18 9.56 -5.12
C PRO A 245 4.70 9.51 -4.86
N ILE A 246 5.28 8.32 -4.67
CA ILE A 246 6.72 8.14 -4.42
C ILE A 246 7.55 8.64 -5.60
N ALA A 247 7.03 8.57 -6.83
CA ALA A 247 7.73 9.04 -8.03
C ALA A 247 7.92 10.58 -8.07
N TYR A 248 7.25 11.32 -7.17
CA TYR A 248 7.32 12.78 -7.10
C TYR A 248 8.02 13.27 -5.82
N LEU A 249 8.10 12.45 -4.78
CA LEU A 249 8.77 12.78 -3.52
C LEU A 249 10.29 12.77 -3.66
N ASN A 250 10.96 13.67 -2.94
CA ASN A 250 12.41 13.87 -3.02
C ASN A 250 12.91 14.17 -4.45
N THR A 251 12.05 14.77 -5.29
CA THR A 251 12.38 15.26 -6.63
C THR A 251 12.28 16.79 -6.70
N THR A 252 12.45 17.36 -7.90
CA THR A 252 12.21 18.79 -8.16
C THR A 252 10.73 19.17 -8.27
N THR A 253 9.81 18.21 -8.15
CA THR A 253 8.35 18.47 -8.13
C THR A 253 7.95 19.22 -6.85
N ASP A 254 6.92 20.06 -6.90
CA ASP A 254 6.38 20.66 -5.68
C ASP A 254 5.77 19.58 -4.77
N THR A 255 6.06 19.62 -3.46
CA THR A 255 5.53 18.69 -2.45
C THR A 255 4.80 19.50 -1.38
N ALA A 256 3.61 19.04 -0.93
CA ALA A 256 2.92 19.66 0.18
C ALA A 256 3.79 19.59 1.45
N PRO A 257 3.93 20.68 2.23
CA PRO A 257 4.81 20.69 3.40
C PRO A 257 4.28 19.90 4.60
N TYR A 258 2.98 19.56 4.66
CA TYR A 258 2.36 18.92 5.82
C TYR A 258 1.56 17.69 5.41
N TRP A 259 1.81 16.55 6.05
CA TRP A 259 1.17 15.28 5.73
C TRP A 259 0.55 14.64 6.97
N TYR A 260 -0.73 14.29 6.87
CA TYR A 260 -1.46 13.53 7.86
C TYR A 260 -1.89 12.21 7.23
N ILE A 261 -1.35 11.10 7.73
CA ILE A 261 -1.50 9.79 7.10
C ILE A 261 -1.97 8.77 8.14
N ARG A 262 -2.98 7.99 7.79
CA ARG A 262 -3.51 6.93 8.63
C ARG A 262 -3.66 5.63 7.84
N HIS A 263 -3.42 4.50 8.48
CA HIS A 263 -3.80 3.17 7.95
C HIS A 263 -4.15 2.25 9.11
N GLY A 264 -5.39 1.77 9.18
CA GLY A 264 -5.88 1.04 10.36
C GLY A 264 -5.11 -0.26 10.63
N VAL A 265 -4.91 -0.64 11.90
CA VAL A 265 -4.19 -1.89 12.25
C VAL A 265 -4.92 -3.17 11.83
N LEU A 266 -6.22 -3.10 11.51
CA LEU A 266 -7.00 -4.20 10.94
C LEU A 266 -7.18 -4.07 9.42
N ASP A 267 -6.68 -2.98 8.83
CA ASP A 267 -6.76 -2.75 7.40
C ASP A 267 -5.69 -3.58 6.67
N ARG A 268 -6.16 -4.48 5.81
CA ARG A 268 -5.36 -5.36 4.96
C ARG A 268 -5.72 -5.21 3.48
N ASP A 269 -6.34 -4.09 3.08
CA ASP A 269 -6.64 -3.80 1.68
C ASP A 269 -5.36 -3.48 0.89
N THR A 270 -4.31 -3.03 1.59
CA THR A 270 -2.91 -3.07 1.18
C THR A 270 -2.02 -3.43 2.38
N SER A 271 -0.74 -3.72 2.15
CA SER A 271 0.18 -4.05 3.25
C SER A 271 0.65 -2.82 4.01
N PHE A 272 1.00 -3.02 5.29
CA PHE A 272 1.62 -1.98 6.12
C PHE A 272 2.96 -1.55 5.53
N ALA A 273 3.68 -2.48 4.89
CA ALA A 273 4.91 -2.19 4.15
C ALA A 273 4.75 -1.05 3.15
N MET A 274 3.68 -1.04 2.35
CA MET A 274 3.42 0.02 1.38
C MET A 274 3.15 1.37 2.05
N GLN A 275 2.49 1.36 3.21
CA GLN A 275 2.22 2.57 3.99
C GLN A 275 3.49 3.11 4.66
N MET A 276 4.36 2.22 5.14
CA MET A 276 5.67 2.61 5.66
C MET A 276 6.56 3.17 4.56
N ILE A 277 6.51 2.61 3.35
CA ILE A 277 7.22 3.19 2.19
C ILE A 277 6.75 4.62 1.94
N LEU A 278 5.44 4.87 1.90
CA LEU A 278 4.92 6.24 1.76
C LEU A 278 5.38 7.14 2.90
N TYR A 279 5.28 6.68 4.15
CA TYR A 279 5.71 7.44 5.33
C TYR A 279 7.18 7.86 5.26
N TYR A 280 8.09 6.94 4.93
CA TYR A 280 9.51 7.26 4.81
C TYR A 280 9.81 8.08 3.57
N ALA A 281 9.15 7.85 2.44
CA ALA A 281 9.30 8.69 1.24
C ALA A 281 8.91 10.15 1.52
N VAL A 282 7.81 10.36 2.24
CA VAL A 282 7.35 11.69 2.66
C VAL A 282 8.35 12.32 3.64
N THR A 283 8.77 11.58 4.66
CA THR A 283 9.69 12.09 5.71
C THR A 283 11.11 12.34 5.19
N ASN A 284 11.53 11.66 4.14
CA ASN A 284 12.82 11.87 3.48
C ASN A 284 12.82 13.04 2.50
N ASP A 285 11.65 13.56 2.10
CA ASP A 285 11.57 14.73 1.23
C ASP A 285 11.86 16.01 2.03
N PRO A 286 12.95 16.76 1.73
CA PRO A 286 13.33 17.95 2.49
C PRO A 286 12.32 19.11 2.41
N LYS A 287 11.34 19.05 1.51
CA LYS A 287 10.25 20.04 1.42
C LYS A 287 9.15 19.77 2.46
N VAL A 288 9.10 18.57 3.05
CA VAL A 288 8.12 18.20 4.06
C VAL A 288 8.59 18.68 5.44
N LYS A 289 7.74 19.44 6.11
CA LYS A 289 7.98 20.04 7.43
C LYS A 289 7.40 19.21 8.58
N ASP A 290 6.32 18.48 8.33
CA ASP A 290 5.66 17.63 9.33
C ASP A 290 5.01 16.42 8.68
N THR A 291 5.26 15.24 9.25
CA THR A 291 4.60 13.99 8.87
C THR A 291 3.93 13.40 10.10
N ASN A 292 2.60 13.52 10.18
CA ASN A 292 1.77 12.93 11.21
C ASN A 292 1.24 11.57 10.72
N PHE A 293 2.01 10.51 10.95
CA PHE A 293 1.65 9.14 10.56
C PHE A 293 1.21 8.32 11.77
N LYS A 294 0.17 7.48 11.60
CA LYS A 294 -0.25 6.50 12.60
C LYS A 294 -0.81 5.26 11.94
N LEU A 295 -0.77 4.14 12.68
CA LEU A 295 -1.58 2.96 12.40
C LEU A 295 -2.71 2.85 13.43
N PRO A 296 -3.93 3.37 13.19
CA PRO A 296 -4.93 3.50 14.25
C PRO A 296 -5.46 2.17 14.79
N TYR A 297 -5.60 2.11 16.12
CA TYR A 297 -6.03 0.93 16.86
C TYR A 297 -7.45 0.49 16.47
N LEU A 298 -7.62 -0.84 16.34
CA LEU A 298 -8.87 -1.53 15.96
C LEU A 298 -9.64 -0.90 14.79
N THR A 299 -8.92 -0.24 13.89
CA THR A 299 -9.51 0.40 12.71
C THR A 299 -9.26 -0.47 11.48
N GLY A 300 -10.32 -0.75 10.72
CA GLY A 300 -10.24 -1.44 9.43
C GLY A 300 -10.09 -0.46 8.26
N HIS A 301 -10.45 -0.89 7.04
CA HIS A 301 -10.40 -0.03 5.84
C HIS A 301 -11.49 1.06 5.89
N ALA A 302 -11.08 2.26 6.29
CA ALA A 302 -11.97 3.41 6.49
C ALA A 302 -11.20 4.73 6.47
N GLY A 303 -11.92 5.84 6.37
CA GLY A 303 -11.40 7.18 6.56
C GLY A 303 -12.32 8.06 7.41
N ASN A 304 -11.87 9.27 7.74
CA ASN A 304 -12.63 10.29 8.46
C ASN A 304 -13.13 9.89 9.87
N TYR A 305 -12.63 8.80 10.45
CA TYR A 305 -13.02 8.38 11.80
C TYR A 305 -12.40 9.24 12.92
N ASP A 306 -11.38 10.04 12.61
CA ASP A 306 -10.68 10.94 13.55
C ASP A 306 -10.69 12.40 13.08
N VAL A 307 -11.72 12.84 12.34
CA VAL A 307 -11.80 14.20 11.76
C VAL A 307 -11.53 15.34 12.75
N GLN A 308 -11.94 15.19 14.02
CA GLN A 308 -11.65 16.20 15.05
C GLN A 308 -10.15 16.30 15.34
N GLU A 309 -9.43 15.18 15.34
CA GLU A 309 -7.97 15.15 15.46
C GLU A 309 -7.30 15.76 14.21
N ALA A 310 -7.76 15.36 13.02
CA ALA A 310 -7.25 15.90 11.76
C ALA A 310 -7.45 17.42 11.66
N PHE A 311 -8.64 17.93 11.99
CA PHE A 311 -8.93 19.37 11.96
C PHE A 311 -8.13 20.16 12.99
N LYS A 312 -7.95 19.61 14.20
CA LYS A 312 -7.06 20.21 15.20
C LYS A 312 -5.63 20.32 14.66
N TRP A 313 -5.11 19.24 14.07
CA TRP A 313 -3.77 19.23 13.47
C TRP A 313 -3.65 20.25 12.31
N ILE A 314 -4.63 20.34 11.41
CA ILE A 314 -4.65 21.35 10.33
C ILE A 314 -4.59 22.76 10.93
N ASN A 315 -5.42 23.05 11.92
CA ASN A 315 -5.46 24.35 12.59
C ASN A 315 -4.12 24.71 13.23
N GLU A 316 -3.44 23.75 13.87
CA GLU A 316 -2.09 23.94 14.41
C GLU A 316 -1.10 24.34 13.30
N LYS A 317 -1.11 23.67 12.14
CA LYS A 317 -0.18 23.99 11.03
C LYS A 317 -0.45 25.34 10.37
N LEU A 318 -1.71 25.75 10.28
CA LEU A 318 -2.08 27.09 9.82
C LEU A 318 -1.49 28.19 10.72
N ASN A 319 -1.48 27.96 12.04
CA ASN A 319 -0.98 28.93 13.02
C ASN A 319 0.55 28.96 13.14
N THR A 320 1.26 27.90 12.73
CA THR A 320 2.74 27.88 12.70
C THR A 320 3.38 28.58 11.50
N THR A 321 2.55 29.08 10.56
CA THR A 321 3.01 29.72 9.31
C THR A 321 2.89 31.25 9.35
N GLN A 322 2.41 31.82 10.47
CA GLN A 322 2.49 33.26 10.79
C GLN A 322 3.73 33.55 11.62
#